data_AF-A0A7X3XSV3-F1
#
_entry.id   AF-A0A7X3XSV3-F1
#
_cell.length_a   1.000
_cell.length_b   1.000
_cell.length_c   1.000
_cell.angle_alpha   90.00
_cell.angle_beta   90.00
_cell.angle_gamma   90.00
#
_symmetry.space_group_name_H-M   'P 1'
#
loop_
_entity.id
_entity.type
_entity.pdbx_description
1 polymer ?
#
loop_
_entity_poly.entity_id
_entity_poly.type
_entity_poly.pdbx_seq_one_letter_code
_entity_poly.pdbx_strand_id
1 'polypeptide(L)'
;MDWAPRVKPIKIRRLYRYARLGIYDDTLLQDVGWELYARCTDIATVADVYREGRVPCPKCSTKITRRIDPLFSKGEGGTHDLWFRCPHCTERLLWRDCRQALRNTPRCFTCHAALLKTDVLRCTCGKTWSQDAYNQSVRTRVRLPCPHCFNPVRRPEVPVQRGKNRQPKPELHCPKCQAVALHQYGNIECTACGYKRRWRDYRKSLKKKDEKLECPNCRYTFRWQTWRKSVRSLRTGNPKPAREFIKRWLRCHTPQQRMIQIDTLLQTLHGRGPLAPLFIDSGEHNIRQMLDDLASQR
;
A
#
# COMPACT_ATOMS: atom_id res chain seq x y z
N MET A 1 -20.36 -10.08 7.15
CA MET A 1 -19.64 -9.52 5.99
C MET A 1 -18.55 -10.50 5.77
N ASP A 2 -18.76 -11.29 4.74
CA ASP A 2 -18.09 -12.57 4.64
C ASP A 2 -16.99 -12.35 3.63
N TRP A 3 -15.82 -12.03 4.18
CA TRP A 3 -14.62 -11.83 3.37
C TRP A 3 -14.19 -13.19 2.81
N ALA A 4 -13.77 -13.19 1.55
CA ALA A 4 -13.29 -14.39 0.87
C ALA A 4 -12.23 -15.10 1.73
N PRO A 5 -12.32 -16.41 1.94
CA PRO A 5 -11.35 -17.14 2.75
C PRO A 5 -9.97 -17.10 2.10
N ARG A 6 -8.95 -17.47 2.88
CA ARG A 6 -7.61 -17.70 2.33
C ARG A 6 -7.60 -19.05 1.61
N VAL A 7 -6.82 -19.13 0.54
CA VAL A 7 -6.68 -20.34 -0.27
C VAL A 7 -5.92 -21.40 0.52
N LYS A 8 -6.45 -22.63 0.51
CA LYS A 8 -5.80 -23.75 1.19
C LYS A 8 -4.52 -24.15 0.47
N PRO A 9 -3.37 -24.26 1.17
CA PRO A 9 -2.08 -24.68 0.58
C PRO A 9 -2.17 -25.97 -0.24
N ILE A 10 -3.02 -26.92 0.18
CA ILE A 10 -3.17 -28.22 -0.47
C ILE A 10 -3.69 -28.09 -1.91
N LYS A 11 -4.57 -27.13 -2.21
CA LYS A 11 -5.07 -26.88 -3.57
C LYS A 11 -3.95 -26.37 -4.47
N ILE A 12 -3.13 -25.45 -3.95
CA ILE A 12 -1.95 -24.90 -4.66
C ILE A 12 -0.94 -26.03 -4.93
N ARG A 13 -0.59 -26.84 -3.92
CA ARG A 13 0.33 -27.98 -4.12
C ARG A 13 -0.18 -28.97 -5.15
N ARG A 14 -1.49 -29.24 -5.17
CA ARG A 14 -2.12 -30.13 -6.16
C ARG A 14 -2.00 -29.56 -7.58
N LEU A 15 -2.25 -28.26 -7.77
CA LEU A 15 -2.07 -27.59 -9.07
C LEU A 15 -0.66 -27.80 -9.62
N TYR A 16 0.36 -27.50 -8.82
CA TYR A 16 1.75 -27.63 -9.27
C TYR A 16 2.15 -29.08 -9.53
N ARG A 17 1.63 -30.03 -8.75
CA ARG A 17 1.86 -31.46 -8.99
C ARG A 17 1.33 -31.92 -10.34
N TYR A 18 0.12 -31.53 -10.71
CA TYR A 18 -0.46 -31.87 -12.01
C TYR A 18 0.25 -31.14 -13.16
N ALA A 19 0.56 -29.86 -12.97
CA ALA A 19 1.30 -29.08 -13.97
C ALA A 19 2.66 -29.71 -14.31
N ARG A 20 3.37 -30.29 -13.32
CA ARG A 20 4.63 -31.02 -13.54
C ARG A 20 4.48 -32.29 -14.38
N LEU A 21 3.28 -32.88 -14.41
CA LEU A 21 2.95 -34.03 -15.27
C LEU A 21 2.44 -33.58 -16.65
N GLY A 22 2.45 -32.27 -16.94
CA GLY A 22 1.84 -31.71 -18.16
C GLY A 22 0.31 -31.68 -18.14
N ILE A 23 -0.30 -31.97 -17.00
CA ILE A 23 -1.77 -32.06 -16.85
C ILE A 23 -2.29 -30.74 -16.27
N TYR A 24 -3.19 -30.08 -16.98
CA TYR A 24 -3.90 -28.90 -16.49
C TYR A 24 -5.34 -29.27 -16.13
N ASP A 25 -5.59 -29.54 -14.86
CA ASP A 25 -6.95 -29.71 -14.33
C ASP A 25 -7.66 -28.35 -14.33
N ASP A 26 -8.49 -28.13 -15.35
CA ASP A 26 -9.16 -26.83 -15.54
C ASP A 26 -10.12 -26.50 -14.40
N THR A 27 -10.78 -27.51 -13.82
CA THR A 27 -11.70 -27.31 -12.69
C THR A 27 -10.94 -26.81 -11.46
N LEU A 28 -9.80 -27.45 -11.15
CA LEU A 28 -8.96 -27.03 -10.03
C LEU A 28 -8.33 -25.65 -10.27
N LEU A 29 -7.93 -25.34 -11.51
CA LEU A 29 -7.41 -24.01 -11.88
C LEU A 29 -8.45 -22.92 -11.71
N GLN A 30 -9.69 -23.17 -12.15
CA GLN A 30 -10.79 -22.25 -11.97
C GLN A 30 -11.11 -22.05 -10.49
N ASP A 31 -11.23 -23.13 -9.71
CA ASP A 31 -11.51 -23.10 -8.28
C ASP A 31 -10.48 -22.24 -7.51
N VAL A 32 -9.19 -22.58 -7.63
CA VAL A 32 -8.12 -21.80 -6.97
C VAL A 32 -8.05 -20.36 -7.49
N GLY A 33 -8.19 -20.18 -8.79
CA GLY A 33 -8.09 -18.87 -9.42
C GLY A 33 -9.21 -17.92 -8.99
N TRP A 34 -10.45 -18.42 -8.88
CA TRP A 34 -11.58 -17.64 -8.38
C TRP A 34 -11.48 -17.36 -6.88
N GLU A 35 -10.98 -18.30 -6.06
CA GLU A 35 -10.69 -18.02 -4.65
C GLU A 35 -9.65 -16.90 -4.49
N LEU A 36 -8.55 -16.97 -5.26
CA LEU A 36 -7.54 -15.90 -5.29
C LEU A 36 -8.12 -14.59 -5.79
N TYR A 37 -8.96 -14.62 -6.82
CA TYR A 37 -9.61 -13.43 -7.38
C TYR A 37 -10.51 -12.74 -6.35
N ALA A 38 -11.37 -13.50 -5.66
CA ALA A 38 -12.25 -12.98 -4.63
C ALA A 38 -11.42 -12.35 -3.49
N ARG A 39 -10.37 -13.04 -3.03
CA ARG A 39 -9.47 -12.52 -1.99
C ARG A 39 -8.72 -11.26 -2.44
N CYS A 40 -8.25 -11.22 -3.68
CA CYS A 40 -7.62 -10.03 -4.26
C CYS A 40 -8.59 -8.84 -4.27
N THR A 41 -9.84 -9.07 -4.64
CA THR A 41 -10.90 -8.06 -4.71
C THR A 41 -11.18 -7.46 -3.34
N ASP A 42 -11.23 -8.30 -2.30
CA ASP A 42 -11.38 -7.84 -0.92
C ASP A 42 -10.19 -7.01 -0.44
N ILE A 43 -8.95 -7.47 -0.71
CA ILE A 43 -7.73 -6.74 -0.37
C ILE A 43 -7.70 -5.37 -1.05
N ALA A 44 -8.05 -5.31 -2.34
CA ALA A 44 -8.12 -4.05 -3.09
C ALA A 44 -9.19 -3.12 -2.51
N THR A 45 -10.38 -3.64 -2.24
CA THR A 45 -11.49 -2.90 -1.63
C THR A 45 -11.10 -2.30 -0.28
N VAL A 46 -10.49 -3.11 0.59
CA VAL A 46 -10.02 -2.64 1.90
C VAL A 46 -8.94 -1.57 1.76
N ALA A 47 -8.01 -1.74 0.82
CA ALA A 47 -6.98 -0.74 0.56
C ALA A 47 -7.57 0.60 0.08
N ASP A 48 -8.62 0.55 -0.75
CA ASP A 48 -9.32 1.73 -1.24
C ASP A 48 -10.03 2.47 -0.11
N VAL A 49 -10.63 1.76 0.85
CA VAL A 49 -11.26 2.36 2.03
C VAL A 49 -10.28 3.23 2.81
N TYR A 50 -9.06 2.74 3.04
CA TYR A 50 -8.03 3.51 3.78
C TYR A 50 -7.44 4.67 2.96
N ARG A 51 -7.56 4.63 1.63
CA ARG A 51 -7.05 5.67 0.74
C ARG A 51 -8.08 6.78 0.48
N GLU A 52 -9.32 6.39 0.22
CA GLU A 52 -10.41 7.27 -0.23
C GLU A 52 -11.40 7.62 0.89
N GLY A 53 -11.42 6.85 1.98
CA GLY A 53 -12.37 7.04 3.08
C GLY A 53 -13.79 6.56 2.78
N ARG A 54 -13.97 5.75 1.74
CA ARG A 54 -15.27 5.18 1.37
C ARG A 54 -15.37 3.75 1.88
N VAL A 55 -16.25 3.51 2.84
CA VAL A 55 -16.44 2.21 3.51
C VAL A 55 -17.59 1.46 2.83
N PRO A 56 -17.40 0.22 2.32
CA PRO A 56 -18.50 -0.55 1.76
C PRO A 56 -19.46 -1.00 2.88
N CYS A 57 -20.76 -0.89 2.63
CA CYS A 57 -21.79 -1.42 3.52
C CYS A 57 -21.67 -2.95 3.64
N PRO A 58 -21.68 -3.52 4.87
CA PRO A 58 -21.69 -4.96 5.09
C PRO A 58 -22.84 -5.75 4.46
N LYS A 59 -23.98 -5.12 4.16
CA LYS A 59 -25.17 -5.78 3.61
C LYS A 59 -25.31 -5.66 2.09
N CYS A 60 -25.03 -4.48 1.54
CA CYS A 60 -25.28 -4.20 0.11
C CYS A 60 -24.07 -3.65 -0.64
N SER A 61 -22.90 -3.56 0.01
CA SER A 61 -21.65 -3.06 -0.57
C SER A 61 -21.66 -1.60 -1.05
N THR A 62 -22.77 -0.86 -0.93
CA THR A 62 -22.83 0.57 -1.22
C THR A 62 -21.74 1.32 -0.44
N LYS A 63 -20.95 2.12 -1.16
CA LYS A 63 -19.83 2.89 -0.60
C LYS A 63 -20.34 4.08 0.21
N ILE A 64 -20.05 4.09 1.50
CA ILE A 64 -20.44 5.15 2.45
C ILE A 64 -19.21 6.04 2.71
N THR A 65 -19.34 7.34 2.47
CA THR A 65 -18.26 8.28 2.77
C THR A 65 -18.15 8.45 4.28
N ARG A 66 -17.02 8.01 4.84
CA ARG A 66 -16.67 8.29 6.23
C ARG A 66 -16.34 9.77 6.36
N ARG A 67 -16.75 10.41 7.46
CA ARG A 67 -16.25 11.73 7.83
C ARG A 67 -14.80 11.58 8.28
N ILE A 68 -13.89 11.40 7.33
CA ILE A 68 -12.48 11.59 7.61
C ILE A 68 -12.33 13.06 7.96
N ASP A 69 -12.08 13.32 9.24
CA ASP A 69 -11.85 14.65 9.78
C ASP A 69 -10.92 15.43 8.81
N PRO A 70 -11.29 16.64 8.34
CA PRO A 70 -10.53 17.43 7.36
C PRO A 70 -9.04 17.58 7.70
N LEU A 71 -8.71 17.47 8.99
CA LEU A 71 -7.34 17.41 9.51
C LEU A 71 -6.49 16.29 8.88
N PHE A 72 -7.10 15.19 8.45
CA PHE A 72 -6.44 14.09 7.73
C PHE A 72 -6.47 14.27 6.22
N SER A 73 -7.51 14.90 5.67
CA SER A 73 -7.63 15.21 4.24
C SER A 73 -6.55 16.19 3.76
N LYS A 74 -6.05 17.04 4.68
CA LYS A 74 -5.00 18.04 4.41
C LYS A 74 -3.73 17.84 5.24
N GLY A 75 -3.58 16.68 5.86
CA GLY A 75 -2.33 16.36 6.53
C GLY A 75 -1.25 16.19 5.48
N GLU A 76 -0.29 17.10 5.44
CA GLU A 76 1.03 17.03 4.78
C GLU A 76 1.84 15.74 5.05
N GLY A 77 1.27 14.76 5.76
CA GLY A 77 1.79 13.42 6.00
C GLY A 77 1.04 12.28 5.30
N GLY A 78 0.00 12.56 4.51
CA GLY A 78 -0.35 11.69 3.39
C GLY A 78 0.58 12.09 2.26
N THR A 79 1.31 11.16 1.68
CA THR A 79 2.03 11.48 0.45
C THR A 79 0.99 11.89 -0.59
N HIS A 80 0.79 13.19 -0.77
CA HIS A 80 0.69 13.74 -2.11
C HIS A 80 2.01 13.34 -2.76
N ASP A 81 2.12 12.07 -3.14
CA ASP A 81 3.09 11.62 -4.10
C ASP A 81 2.65 12.38 -5.36
N LEU A 82 3.20 13.59 -5.50
CA LEU A 82 3.12 14.45 -6.66
C LEU A 82 3.70 13.62 -7.78
N TRP A 83 2.83 12.83 -8.38
CA TRP A 83 3.21 12.06 -9.53
C TRP A 83 3.46 13.07 -10.64
N PHE A 84 4.51 12.83 -11.39
CA PHE A 84 4.91 13.68 -12.50
C PHE A 84 5.27 12.78 -13.67
N ARG A 85 5.22 13.32 -14.88
CA ARG A 85 5.75 12.61 -16.05
C ARG A 85 7.22 12.95 -16.18
N CYS A 86 8.05 11.94 -16.41
CA CYS A 86 9.44 12.18 -16.78
C CYS A 86 9.46 13.04 -18.06
N PRO A 87 10.18 14.17 -18.10
CA PRO A 87 10.27 15.00 -19.31
C PRO A 87 10.98 14.28 -20.48
N HIS A 88 11.69 13.18 -20.22
CA HIS A 88 12.47 12.47 -21.23
C HIS A 88 11.79 11.20 -21.76
N CYS A 89 11.15 10.42 -20.90
CA CYS A 89 10.49 9.16 -21.31
C CYS A 89 8.98 9.18 -21.15
N THR A 90 8.40 10.29 -20.67
CA THR A 90 6.94 10.48 -20.43
C THR A 90 6.30 9.54 -19.40
N GLU A 91 7.07 8.59 -18.87
CA GLU A 91 6.65 7.66 -17.84
C GLU A 91 6.20 8.36 -16.57
N ARG A 92 5.18 7.78 -15.95
CA ARG A 92 4.59 8.32 -14.72
C ARG A 92 5.43 7.89 -13.51
N LEU A 93 5.94 8.88 -12.78
CA LEU A 93 6.87 8.70 -11.67
C LEU A 93 6.36 9.30 -10.37
N LEU A 94 6.79 8.72 -9.25
CA LEU A 94 6.77 9.39 -7.95
C LEU A 94 8.20 9.76 -7.55
N TRP A 95 8.37 10.90 -6.87
CA TRP A 95 9.70 11.28 -6.36
C TRP A 95 10.26 10.25 -5.35
N ARG A 96 9.37 9.51 -4.68
CA ARG A 96 9.74 8.38 -3.83
C ARG A 96 10.33 7.22 -4.63
N ASP A 97 9.81 6.95 -5.83
CA ASP A 97 10.28 5.84 -6.68
C ASP A 97 11.69 6.13 -7.20
N CYS A 98 11.99 7.37 -7.60
CA CYS A 98 13.35 7.79 -7.95
C CYS A 98 14.34 7.56 -6.81
N ARG A 99 13.94 7.90 -5.57
CA ARG A 99 14.78 7.66 -4.38
C ARG A 99 14.95 6.18 -4.08
N GLN A 100 13.89 5.40 -4.20
CA GLN A 100 13.94 3.96 -3.93
C GLN A 100 14.79 3.23 -4.97
N ALA A 101 14.69 3.60 -6.24
CA ALA A 101 15.52 3.03 -7.31
C ALA A 101 17.01 3.19 -7.01
N LEU A 102 17.44 4.37 -6.54
CA LEU A 102 18.84 4.60 -6.13
C LEU A 102 19.26 3.86 -4.86
N ARG A 103 18.33 3.54 -3.95
CA ARG A 103 18.66 2.70 -2.78
C ARG A 103 18.83 1.24 -3.17
N ASN A 104 18.03 0.78 -4.12
CA ASN A 104 18.09 -0.58 -4.62
C ASN A 104 19.33 -0.78 -5.50
N THR A 105 19.61 0.18 -6.38
CA THR A 105 20.75 0.18 -7.31
C THR A 105 21.49 1.51 -7.19
N PRO A 106 22.41 1.64 -6.20
CA PRO A 106 23.17 2.86 -5.99
C PRO A 106 23.97 3.26 -7.23
N ARG A 107 23.89 4.54 -7.58
CA ARG A 107 24.63 5.16 -8.69
C ARG A 107 25.37 6.39 -8.22
N CYS A 108 26.50 6.67 -8.84
CA CYS A 108 27.24 7.90 -8.63
C CYS A 108 26.39 9.11 -9.05
N PHE A 109 26.35 10.14 -8.22
CA PHE A 109 25.62 11.36 -8.56
C PHE A 109 26.33 12.29 -9.54
N THR A 110 27.55 11.94 -9.97
CA THR A 110 28.35 12.72 -10.92
C THR A 110 28.45 12.02 -12.26
N CYS A 111 28.93 10.77 -12.29
CA CYS A 111 29.09 10.03 -13.55
C CYS A 111 27.97 9.01 -13.83
N HIS A 112 26.98 8.87 -12.94
CA HIS A 112 25.83 7.96 -13.09
C HIS A 112 26.15 6.45 -13.19
N ALA A 113 27.43 6.06 -13.10
CA ALA A 113 27.87 4.68 -13.01
C ALA A 113 27.27 3.99 -11.78
N ALA A 114 26.98 2.69 -11.91
CA ALA A 114 26.56 1.87 -10.78
C ALA A 114 27.68 1.78 -9.74
N LEU A 115 27.33 1.92 -8.46
CA LEU A 115 28.29 1.79 -7.37
C LEU A 115 28.38 0.33 -6.95
N LEU A 116 29.60 -0.10 -6.65
CA LEU A 116 29.83 -1.42 -6.07
C LEU A 116 29.32 -1.40 -4.62
N LYS A 117 28.44 -2.36 -4.30
CA LYS A 117 27.80 -2.47 -2.99
C LYS A 117 28.64 -3.37 -2.07
N THR A 118 29.70 -2.81 -1.52
CA THR A 118 30.44 -3.36 -0.37
C THR A 118 30.09 -2.55 0.89
N ASP A 119 30.85 -2.68 1.99
CA ASP A 119 30.64 -1.87 3.21
C ASP A 119 30.72 -0.35 2.94
N VAL A 120 31.40 0.04 1.86
CA VAL A 120 31.49 1.42 1.37
C VAL A 120 31.13 1.43 -0.11
N LEU A 121 30.20 2.29 -0.52
CA LEU A 121 29.81 2.44 -1.92
C LEU A 121 30.94 3.13 -2.68
N ARG A 122 31.53 2.44 -3.67
CA ARG A 122 32.65 2.96 -4.48
C ARG A 122 32.23 3.19 -5.92
N CYS A 123 32.65 4.31 -6.47
CA CYS A 123 32.49 4.64 -7.88
C CYS A 123 33.81 4.50 -8.64
N THR A 124 33.74 4.17 -9.93
CA THR A 124 34.88 4.21 -10.86
C THR A 124 35.48 5.62 -11.03
N CYS A 125 34.74 6.68 -10.71
CA CYS A 125 35.25 8.05 -10.71
C CYS A 125 36.03 8.43 -9.43
N GLY A 126 36.38 7.46 -8.58
CA GLY A 126 37.15 7.66 -7.34
C GLY A 126 36.35 8.14 -6.13
N LYS A 127 35.05 8.43 -6.27
CA LYS A 127 34.20 8.86 -5.15
C LYS A 127 33.71 7.68 -4.33
N THR A 128 33.67 7.86 -3.02
CA THR A 128 33.21 6.86 -2.06
C THR A 128 32.15 7.43 -1.10
N TRP A 129 31.24 6.58 -0.63
CA TRP A 129 30.21 6.94 0.35
C TRP A 129 29.98 5.82 1.34
N SER A 130 29.76 6.15 2.61
CA SER A 130 29.06 5.23 3.50
C SER A 130 27.60 5.08 3.07
N GLN A 131 26.97 3.96 3.42
CA GLN A 131 25.57 3.70 3.06
C GLN A 131 24.62 4.79 3.60
N ASP A 132 24.88 5.31 4.80
CA ASP A 132 24.08 6.37 5.43
C ASP A 132 24.32 7.73 4.79
N ALA A 133 25.57 8.10 4.50
CA ALA A 133 25.89 9.34 3.78
C ALA A 133 25.25 9.35 2.38
N TYR A 134 25.25 8.19 1.70
CA TYR A 134 24.57 8.02 0.43
C TYR A 134 23.05 8.18 0.57
N ASN A 135 22.44 7.49 1.54
CA ASN A 135 20.99 7.59 1.80
C ASN A 135 20.56 9.02 2.14
N GLN A 136 21.37 9.74 2.91
CA GLN A 136 21.13 11.14 3.24
C GLN A 136 21.21 12.02 1.98
N SER A 137 22.21 11.80 1.13
CA SER A 137 22.36 12.49 -0.17
C SER A 137 21.16 12.25 -1.09
N VAL A 138 20.66 11.02 -1.17
CA VAL A 138 19.45 10.69 -1.93
C VAL A 138 18.21 11.42 -1.38
N ARG A 139 18.11 11.61 -0.06
CA ARG A 139 16.96 12.25 0.58
C ARG A 139 16.89 13.75 0.30
N THR A 140 18.03 14.44 0.29
CA THR A 140 18.10 15.92 0.23
C THR A 140 18.16 16.47 -1.19
N ARG A 141 18.60 15.67 -2.17
CA ARG A 141 18.74 16.12 -3.57
C ARG A 141 17.40 16.52 -4.21
N VAL A 142 17.47 17.57 -5.02
CA VAL A 142 16.36 18.09 -5.84
C VAL A 142 16.38 17.50 -7.25
N ARG A 143 17.48 16.90 -7.69
CA ARG A 143 17.61 16.20 -8.98
C ARG A 143 18.05 14.77 -8.76
N LEU A 144 17.35 13.82 -9.36
CA LEU A 144 17.63 12.38 -9.29
C LEU A 144 17.41 11.75 -10.68
N PRO A 145 18.11 10.68 -11.04
CA PRO A 145 17.88 9.98 -12.29
C PRO A 145 16.50 9.32 -12.31
N CYS A 146 15.84 9.38 -13.46
CA CYS A 146 14.63 8.60 -13.73
C CYS A 146 14.95 7.10 -13.66
N PRO A 147 14.12 6.26 -13.00
CA PRO A 147 14.35 4.83 -12.96
C PRO A 147 14.16 4.12 -14.32
N HIS A 148 13.50 4.76 -15.29
CA HIS A 148 13.24 4.18 -16.61
C HIS A 148 14.29 4.58 -17.65
N CYS A 149 14.63 5.87 -17.74
CA CYS A 149 15.51 6.39 -18.78
C CYS A 149 16.84 6.95 -18.26
N PHE A 150 17.07 6.90 -16.95
CA PHE A 150 18.26 7.41 -16.25
C PHE A 150 18.56 8.91 -16.38
N ASN A 151 17.88 9.63 -17.27
CA ASN A 151 17.98 11.08 -17.37
C ASN A 151 17.58 11.79 -16.07
N PRO A 152 18.28 12.87 -15.69
CA PRO A 152 18.04 13.59 -14.44
C PRO A 152 16.68 14.28 -14.47
N VAL A 153 15.84 13.97 -13.50
CA VAL A 153 14.54 14.61 -13.28
C VAL A 153 14.59 15.49 -12.03
N ARG A 154 13.93 16.65 -12.11
CA ARG A 154 13.80 17.58 -10.97
C ARG A 154 12.63 17.16 -10.10
N ARG A 155 12.77 17.31 -8.79
CA ARG A 155 11.69 17.16 -7.82
C ARG A 155 10.56 18.09 -8.21
N PRO A 156 9.33 17.59 -8.38
CA PRO A 156 8.18 18.45 -8.60
C PRO A 156 8.11 19.47 -7.48
N GLU A 157 8.04 20.75 -7.85
CA GLU A 157 7.76 21.78 -6.87
C GLU A 157 6.38 21.50 -6.30
N VAL A 158 6.30 21.46 -4.97
CA VAL A 158 4.98 21.48 -4.33
C VAL A 158 4.43 22.84 -4.69
N PRO A 159 3.32 22.96 -5.44
CA PRO A 159 2.76 24.26 -5.76
C PRO A 159 2.60 25.02 -4.45
N VAL A 160 3.40 26.07 -4.29
CA VAL A 160 3.26 26.99 -3.17
C VAL A 160 1.86 27.51 -3.32
N GLN A 161 0.99 27.20 -2.36
CA GLN A 161 -0.39 27.66 -2.37
C GLN A 161 -0.39 29.16 -2.09
N ARG A 162 0.04 29.97 -3.07
CA ARG A 162 -0.15 31.41 -3.09
C ARG A 162 -1.65 31.65 -3.15
N GLY A 163 -2.20 32.20 -2.07
CA GLY A 163 -3.58 32.68 -2.03
C GLY A 163 -4.65 31.60 -1.85
N LYS A 164 -4.43 30.53 -1.07
CA LYS A 164 -5.60 29.85 -0.51
C LYS A 164 -6.23 30.78 0.51
N ASN A 165 -7.40 31.31 0.19
CA ASN A 165 -8.44 31.66 1.17
C ASN A 165 -8.25 30.74 2.37
N ARG A 166 -7.88 31.31 3.52
CA ARG A 166 -7.74 30.58 4.79
C ARG A 166 -9.11 29.94 5.02
N GLN A 167 -9.30 28.72 4.53
CA GLN A 167 -10.42 27.92 4.98
C GLN A 167 -10.29 27.89 6.49
N PRO A 168 -11.36 28.20 7.23
CA PRO A 168 -11.31 28.27 8.68
C PRO A 168 -10.66 26.98 9.17
N LYS A 169 -9.64 27.13 10.04
CA LYS A 169 -9.01 25.97 10.67
C LYS A 169 -10.15 25.19 11.32
N PRO A 170 -10.30 23.88 11.02
CA PRO A 170 -11.39 23.10 11.59
C PRO A 170 -11.34 23.21 13.11
N GLU A 171 -12.48 23.52 13.72
CA GLU A 171 -12.63 23.59 15.17
C GLU A 171 -12.27 22.23 15.76
N LEU A 172 -11.32 22.22 16.70
CA LEU A 172 -10.94 21.01 17.42
C LEU A 172 -11.83 20.89 18.65
N HIS A 173 -12.30 19.68 18.95
CA HIS A 173 -13.10 19.43 20.14
C HIS A 173 -12.30 18.65 21.18
N CYS A 174 -12.41 19.06 22.43
CA CYS A 174 -11.81 18.37 23.55
C CYS A 174 -12.43 16.98 23.72
N PRO A 175 -11.63 15.90 23.77
CA PRO A 175 -12.17 14.56 23.93
C PRO A 175 -12.79 14.32 25.32
N LYS A 176 -12.48 15.16 26.33
CA LYS A 176 -13.06 15.06 27.68
C LYS A 176 -14.41 15.77 27.79
N CYS A 177 -14.50 17.03 27.36
CA CYS A 177 -15.67 17.87 27.59
C CYS A 177 -16.36 18.39 26.32
N GLN A 178 -15.89 18.02 25.13
CA GLN A 178 -16.38 18.47 23.81
C GLN A 178 -16.25 19.97 23.51
N ALA A 179 -15.83 20.80 24.48
CA ALA A 179 -15.55 22.22 24.26
C ALA A 179 -14.45 22.43 23.21
N VAL A 180 -14.42 23.65 22.64
CA VAL A 180 -13.40 24.04 21.67
C VAL A 180 -12.00 23.89 22.28
N ALA A 181 -11.10 23.34 21.50
CA ALA A 181 -9.70 23.14 21.85
C ALA A 181 -8.80 23.75 20.78
N LEU A 182 -7.62 24.19 21.19
CA LEU A 182 -6.65 24.86 20.35
C LEU A 182 -5.41 23.98 20.14
N HIS A 183 -4.86 24.00 18.94
CA HIS A 183 -3.56 23.38 18.68
C HIS A 183 -2.46 24.41 18.93
N GLN A 184 -1.73 24.24 20.04
CA GLN A 184 -0.64 25.13 20.46
C GLN A 184 0.60 24.31 20.80
N TYR A 185 1.77 24.73 20.31
CA TYR A 185 3.08 24.13 20.62
C TYR A 185 3.13 22.59 20.45
N GLY A 186 2.43 22.05 19.45
CA GLY A 186 2.38 20.60 19.20
C GLY A 186 1.45 19.81 20.14
N ASN A 187 0.62 20.50 20.94
CA ASN A 187 -0.40 19.92 21.80
C ASN A 187 -1.80 20.41 21.40
N ILE A 188 -2.82 19.61 21.70
CA ILE A 188 -4.19 20.08 21.81
C ILE A 188 -4.44 20.50 23.26
N GLU A 189 -4.95 21.70 23.45
CA GLU A 189 -5.25 22.28 24.75
C GLU A 189 -6.70 22.75 24.77
N CYS A 190 -7.49 22.25 25.73
CA CYS A 190 -8.86 22.67 25.91
C CYS A 190 -8.93 23.85 26.87
N THR A 191 -9.54 24.95 26.42
CA THR A 191 -9.70 26.17 27.22
C THR A 191 -10.71 26.02 28.36
N ALA A 192 -11.67 25.08 28.24
CA ALA A 192 -12.73 24.89 29.25
C ALA A 192 -12.33 23.97 30.42
N CYS A 193 -11.55 22.91 30.18
CA CYS A 193 -11.22 21.91 31.21
C CYS A 193 -9.71 21.72 31.44
N GLY A 194 -8.86 22.51 30.80
CA GLY A 194 -7.40 22.40 30.89
C GLY A 194 -6.81 21.12 30.28
N TYR A 195 -7.60 20.32 29.58
CA TYR A 195 -7.12 19.07 28.98
C TYR A 195 -6.00 19.34 27.97
N LYS A 196 -4.85 18.72 28.20
CA LYS A 196 -3.67 18.81 27.34
C LYS A 196 -3.25 17.43 26.83
N ARG A 197 -3.01 17.32 25.53
CA ARG A 197 -2.46 16.09 24.92
C ARG A 197 -1.56 16.42 23.74
N ARG A 198 -0.51 15.63 23.53
CA ARG A 198 0.30 15.69 22.30
C ARG A 198 -0.58 15.55 21.06
N TRP A 199 -0.40 16.47 20.10
CA TRP A 199 -1.16 16.53 18.85
C TRP A 199 -1.11 15.20 18.08
N ARG A 200 0.07 14.56 18.04
CA ARG A 200 0.27 13.25 17.42
C ARG A 200 -0.68 12.19 17.97
N ASP A 201 -0.90 12.19 19.29
CA ASP A 201 -1.71 11.17 19.95
C ASP A 201 -3.20 11.49 19.88
N TYR A 202 -3.57 12.78 19.90
CA TYR A 202 -4.93 13.22 19.57
C TYR A 202 -5.32 12.83 18.13
N ARG A 203 -4.44 13.06 17.16
CA ARG A 203 -4.67 12.58 15.78
C ARG A 203 -4.80 11.07 15.69
N LYS A 204 -4.02 10.31 16.47
CA LYS A 204 -4.19 8.85 16.54
C LYS A 204 -5.55 8.46 17.14
N SER A 205 -6.04 9.16 18.16
CA SER A 205 -7.35 8.87 18.75
C SER A 205 -8.49 9.17 17.79
N LEU A 206 -8.42 10.26 17.00
CA LEU A 206 -9.41 10.54 15.96
C LEU A 206 -9.47 9.43 14.89
N LYS A 207 -8.31 8.86 14.48
CA LYS A 207 -8.27 7.69 13.57
C LYS A 207 -8.89 6.42 14.18
N LYS A 208 -8.95 6.34 15.50
CA LYS A 208 -9.55 5.24 16.27
C LYS A 208 -10.97 5.55 16.75
N LYS A 209 -11.54 6.72 16.45
CA LYS A 209 -12.91 7.05 16.83
C LYS A 209 -13.86 6.00 16.26
N ASP A 210 -14.67 5.42 17.12
CA ASP A 210 -15.67 4.43 16.72
C ASP A 210 -16.95 5.15 16.30
N GLU A 211 -16.99 5.60 15.05
CA GLU A 211 -18.17 6.28 14.52
C GLU A 211 -19.23 5.27 14.04
N LYS A 212 -20.49 5.65 14.18
CA LYS A 212 -21.63 4.93 13.61
C LYS A 212 -21.79 5.40 12.16
N LEU A 213 -21.75 4.44 11.24
CA LEU A 213 -21.98 4.63 9.81
C LEU A 213 -23.37 4.08 9.48
N GLU A 214 -24.09 4.79 8.62
CA GLU A 214 -25.40 4.38 8.11
C GLU A 214 -25.35 4.30 6.58
N CYS A 215 -25.88 3.21 6.04
CA CYS A 215 -25.95 3.02 4.60
C CYS A 215 -27.13 3.81 4.02
N PRO A 216 -26.92 4.72 3.05
CA PRO A 216 -28.03 5.45 2.43
C PRO A 216 -28.96 4.56 1.59
N ASN A 217 -28.46 3.40 1.14
CA ASN A 217 -29.22 2.47 0.30
C ASN A 217 -30.10 1.52 1.12
N CYS A 218 -29.50 0.74 2.03
CA CYS A 218 -30.21 -0.30 2.79
C CYS A 218 -30.53 0.08 4.24
N ARG A 219 -30.22 1.32 4.66
CA ARG A 219 -30.38 1.82 6.05
C ARG A 219 -29.67 1.02 7.14
N TYR A 220 -28.81 0.07 6.75
CA TYR A 220 -28.04 -0.72 7.71
C TYR A 220 -27.04 0.18 8.46
N THR A 221 -27.05 0.09 9.78
CA THR A 221 -26.13 0.83 10.64
C THR A 221 -25.06 -0.09 11.20
N PHE A 222 -23.81 0.38 11.21
CA PHE A 222 -22.68 -0.38 11.75
C PHE A 222 -21.60 0.56 12.30
N ARG A 223 -20.75 0.02 13.16
CA ARG A 223 -19.64 0.74 13.80
C ARG A 223 -18.35 0.58 13.01
N TRP A 224 -17.59 1.68 12.86
CA TRP A 224 -16.32 1.66 12.15
C TRP A 224 -15.31 0.69 12.77
N GLN A 225 -15.20 0.59 14.10
CA GLN A 225 -14.26 -0.35 14.71
C GLN A 225 -14.64 -1.81 14.44
N THR A 226 -15.93 -2.13 14.41
CA THR A 226 -16.41 -3.47 14.05
C THR A 226 -16.01 -3.81 12.62
N TRP A 227 -16.28 -2.91 11.68
CA TRP A 227 -15.86 -3.07 10.28
C TRP A 227 -14.34 -3.22 10.18
N ARG A 228 -13.59 -2.33 10.84
CA ARG A 228 -12.12 -2.30 10.86
C ARG A 228 -11.50 -3.60 11.40
N LYS A 229 -12.10 -4.16 12.46
CA LYS A 229 -11.67 -5.44 13.03
C LYS A 229 -11.90 -6.58 12.04
N SER A 230 -13.05 -6.58 11.34
CA SER A 230 -13.37 -7.62 10.34
C SER A 230 -12.38 -7.68 9.17
N VAL A 231 -11.82 -6.53 8.77
CA VAL A 231 -10.88 -6.43 7.63
C VAL A 231 -9.41 -6.56 8.02
N ARG A 232 -9.09 -6.87 9.28
CA ARG A 232 -7.71 -6.87 9.78
C ARG A 232 -6.81 -7.82 8.97
N SER A 233 -7.33 -8.97 8.57
CA SER A 233 -6.64 -9.99 7.77
C SER A 233 -6.48 -9.64 6.28
N LEU A 234 -7.03 -8.51 5.83
CA LEU A 234 -6.98 -8.05 4.44
C LEU A 234 -6.10 -6.80 4.27
N ARG A 235 -5.60 -6.25 5.38
CA ARG A 235 -4.91 -4.96 5.37
C ARG A 235 -3.50 -5.12 4.83
N THR A 236 -3.20 -4.41 3.75
CA THR A 236 -1.86 -4.31 3.18
C THR A 236 -1.49 -2.86 2.85
N GLY A 237 -0.21 -2.54 2.97
CA GLY A 237 0.34 -1.28 2.44
C GLY A 237 0.57 -1.32 0.92
N ASN A 238 0.51 -2.49 0.30
CA ASN A 238 0.78 -2.69 -1.12
C ASN A 238 -0.32 -3.56 -1.78
N PRO A 239 -1.41 -2.95 -2.27
CA PRO A 239 -2.47 -3.68 -2.97
C PRO A 239 -2.15 -3.99 -4.44
N LYS A 240 -0.96 -3.61 -4.95
CA LYS A 240 -0.62 -3.74 -6.37
C LYS A 240 -0.69 -5.19 -6.89
N PRO A 241 -0.16 -6.21 -6.19
CA PRO A 241 -0.28 -7.61 -6.65
C PRO A 241 -1.72 -8.05 -6.83
N ALA A 242 -2.60 -7.72 -5.88
CA ALA A 242 -4.01 -8.05 -5.93
C ALA A 242 -4.70 -7.39 -7.13
N ARG A 243 -4.46 -6.08 -7.36
CA ARG A 243 -5.05 -5.35 -8.49
C ARG A 243 -4.60 -5.87 -9.86
N GLU A 244 -3.31 -6.20 -9.99
CA GLU A 244 -2.78 -6.80 -11.21
C GLU A 244 -3.40 -8.18 -11.47
N PHE A 245 -3.59 -8.99 -10.42
CA PHE A 245 -4.23 -10.29 -10.56
C PHE A 245 -5.68 -10.18 -11.05
N ILE A 246 -6.50 -9.31 -10.42
CA ILE A 246 -7.89 -9.06 -10.83
C ILE A 246 -7.97 -8.69 -12.30
N LYS A 247 -7.11 -7.76 -12.75
CA LYS A 247 -7.11 -7.25 -14.13
C LYS A 247 -6.77 -8.34 -15.15
N ARG A 248 -5.82 -9.22 -14.83
CA ARG A 248 -5.29 -10.23 -15.76
C ARG A 248 -6.11 -11.51 -15.76
N TRP A 249 -6.60 -11.94 -14.59
CA TRP A 249 -7.36 -13.18 -14.43
C TRP A 249 -8.58 -13.26 -15.37
N LEU A 250 -9.33 -12.16 -15.50
CA LEU A 250 -10.50 -12.09 -16.38
C LEU A 250 -10.19 -12.22 -17.88
N ARG A 251 -8.91 -12.15 -18.26
CA ARG A 251 -8.43 -12.30 -19.65
C ARG A 251 -7.81 -13.67 -19.91
N CYS A 252 -7.77 -14.55 -18.91
CA CYS A 252 -7.21 -15.89 -19.04
C CYS A 252 -8.28 -16.84 -19.57
N HIS A 253 -8.14 -17.23 -20.83
CA HIS A 253 -9.09 -18.11 -21.51
C HIS A 253 -8.63 -19.58 -21.53
N THR A 254 -7.32 -19.83 -21.46
CA THR A 254 -6.77 -21.19 -21.49
C THR A 254 -6.28 -21.66 -20.11
N PRO A 255 -6.27 -22.98 -19.84
CA PRO A 255 -5.75 -23.53 -18.59
C PRO A 255 -4.30 -23.11 -18.31
N GLN A 256 -3.45 -23.10 -19.35
CA GLN A 256 -2.07 -22.65 -19.25
C GLN A 256 -1.96 -21.18 -18.85
N GLN A 257 -2.77 -20.29 -19.46
CA GLN A 257 -2.80 -18.87 -19.07
C GLN A 257 -3.22 -18.68 -17.61
N ARG A 258 -4.21 -19.46 -17.14
CA ARG A 258 -4.66 -19.44 -15.75
C ARG A 258 -3.54 -19.88 -14.80
N MET A 259 -2.83 -20.96 -15.14
CA MET A 259 -1.71 -21.45 -14.35
C MET A 259 -0.60 -20.39 -14.26
N ILE A 260 -0.19 -19.80 -15.39
CA ILE A 260 0.82 -18.73 -15.44
C ILE A 260 0.39 -17.53 -14.57
N GLN A 261 -0.89 -17.18 -14.59
CA GLN A 261 -1.40 -16.04 -13.84
C GLN A 261 -1.43 -16.30 -12.32
N ILE A 262 -1.81 -17.51 -11.89
CA ILE A 262 -1.73 -17.95 -10.48
C ILE A 262 -0.26 -17.93 -10.03
N ASP A 263 0.61 -18.51 -10.83
CA ASP A 263 2.02 -18.62 -10.54
C ASP A 263 2.72 -17.25 -10.45
N THR A 264 2.41 -16.32 -11.36
CA THR A 264 2.91 -14.94 -11.33
C THR A 264 2.54 -14.23 -10.02
N LEU A 265 1.32 -14.47 -9.51
CA LEU A 265 0.92 -13.93 -8.21
C LEU A 265 1.74 -14.56 -7.09
N LEU A 266 1.88 -15.88 -7.05
CA LEU A 266 2.62 -16.58 -6.00
C LEU A 266 4.09 -16.15 -5.93
N GLN A 267 4.78 -16.02 -7.07
CA GLN A 267 6.13 -15.45 -7.13
C GLN A 267 6.19 -14.02 -6.58
N THR A 268 5.20 -13.19 -6.93
CA THR A 268 5.13 -11.81 -6.45
C THR A 268 4.94 -11.76 -4.93
N LEU A 269 4.20 -12.71 -4.36
CA LEU A 269 4.00 -12.83 -2.92
C LEU A 269 5.28 -13.32 -2.22
N HIS A 270 6.00 -14.26 -2.82
CA HIS A 270 7.27 -14.76 -2.33
C HIS A 270 8.36 -13.68 -2.26
N GLY A 271 8.56 -12.92 -3.34
CA GLY A 271 9.60 -11.89 -3.41
C GLY A 271 9.34 -10.61 -2.61
N ARG A 272 8.14 -10.42 -2.02
CA ARG A 272 7.73 -9.14 -1.37
C ARG A 272 7.46 -9.22 0.13
N GLY A 273 7.96 -10.25 0.83
CA GLY A 273 7.87 -10.36 2.29
C GLY A 273 6.50 -10.88 2.79
N PRO A 274 5.94 -10.38 3.91
CA PRO A 274 4.83 -11.01 4.65
C PRO A 274 3.44 -10.80 4.00
N LEU A 275 3.34 -10.74 2.67
CA LEU A 275 2.06 -10.62 1.97
C LEU A 275 1.35 -11.97 1.82
N ALA A 276 2.11 -13.05 1.66
CA ALA A 276 1.57 -14.39 1.43
C ALA A 276 0.54 -14.86 2.50
N PRO A 277 0.71 -14.57 3.81
CA PRO A 277 -0.29 -14.88 4.85
C PRO A 277 -1.66 -14.22 4.68
N LEU A 278 -1.78 -13.18 3.83
CA LEU A 278 -3.06 -12.56 3.49
C LEU A 278 -3.87 -13.41 2.48
N PHE A 279 -3.19 -14.26 1.70
CA PHE A 279 -3.78 -15.03 0.60
C PHE A 279 -3.89 -16.52 0.93
N ILE A 280 -2.94 -17.08 1.68
CA ILE A 280 -2.80 -18.53 1.87
C ILE A 280 -3.09 -18.89 3.33
N ASP A 281 -3.89 -19.94 3.53
CA ASP A 281 -4.34 -20.37 4.85
C ASP A 281 -3.34 -21.29 5.53
N SER A 282 -2.26 -20.71 6.03
CA SER A 282 -1.21 -21.44 6.75
C SER A 282 -0.36 -20.50 7.62
N GLY A 283 0.44 -21.06 8.52
CA GLY A 283 1.45 -20.30 9.26
C GLY A 283 2.51 -19.71 8.34
N GLU A 284 3.08 -18.56 8.70
CA GLU A 284 4.04 -17.82 7.87
C GLU A 284 5.25 -18.67 7.45
N HIS A 285 5.81 -19.46 8.38
CA HIS A 285 6.91 -20.38 8.12
C HIS A 285 6.54 -21.44 7.06
N ASN A 286 5.41 -22.11 7.25
CA ASN A 286 4.91 -23.14 6.33
C ASN A 286 4.58 -22.59 4.94
N ILE A 287 4.07 -21.35 4.85
CA ILE A 287 3.83 -20.67 3.57
C ILE A 287 5.16 -20.42 2.86
N ARG A 288 6.15 -19.91 3.59
CA ARG A 288 7.46 -19.61 3.01
C ARG A 288 8.13 -20.88 2.50
N GLN A 289 8.19 -21.93 3.32
CA GLN A 289 8.72 -23.22 2.92
C GLN A 289 8.01 -23.77 1.69
N MET A 290 6.66 -23.72 1.65
CA MET A 290 5.91 -24.16 0.47
C MET A 290 6.29 -23.36 -0.77
N LEU A 291 6.44 -22.03 -0.68
CA LEU A 291 6.80 -21.21 -1.82
C LEU A 291 8.26 -21.44 -2.26
N ASP A 292 9.17 -21.69 -1.31
CA ASP A 292 10.56 -22.08 -1.59
C ASP A 292 10.61 -23.43 -2.33
N ASP A 293 9.81 -24.42 -1.90
CA ASP A 293 9.70 -25.72 -2.56
C ASP A 293 9.15 -25.60 -3.99
N LEU A 294 8.18 -24.71 -4.22
CA LEU A 294 7.63 -24.46 -5.55
C LEU A 294 8.61 -23.71 -6.45
N ALA A 295 9.44 -22.84 -5.89
CA ALA A 295 10.44 -22.07 -6.62
C ALA A 295 11.66 -22.92 -7.02
N SER A 296 12.04 -23.90 -6.19
CA SER A 296 13.19 -24.80 -6.45
C SER A 296 12.90 -25.90 -7.47
N GLN A 297 11.62 -26.15 -7.78
CA GLN A 297 11.18 -27.19 -8.72
C GLN A 297 11.04 -26.68 -10.17
N ARG A 298 11.67 -25.55 -10.49
CA ARG A 298 11.65 -24.91 -11.81
C ARG A 298 12.90 -25.19 -12.62
#